data_AF-A0A943QPF7-F1
#
_entry.id   AF-A0A943QPF7-F1
#
_cell.length_a   1.000
_cell.length_b   1.000
_cell.length_c   1.000
_cell.angle_alpha   90.00
_cell.angle_beta   90.00
_cell.angle_gamma   90.00
#
_symmetry.space_group_name_H-M   'P 1'
#
loop_
_entity.id
_entity.type
_entity.pdbx_description
1 polymer ?
#
loop_
_entity_poly.entity_id
_entity_poly.type
_entity_poly.pdbx_seq_one_letter_code
_entity_poly.pdbx_strand_id
1 'polypeptide(L)' 'MNRIDRAKSLLIKYNNITEEEYHRIIEKDAMNKRVTSREVVDKIIERYGV' A
#
# COMPACT_ATOMS: atom_id res chain seq x y z
N MET A 1 11.32 11.15 -2.60
CA MET A 1 10.31 10.38 -1.84
C MET A 1 10.00 9.12 -2.64
N ASN A 2 10.21 7.94 -2.08
CA ASN A 2 9.99 6.67 -2.80
C ASN A 2 8.47 6.39 -2.86
N ARG A 3 8.02 5.61 -3.85
CA ARG A 3 6.60 5.26 -4.04
C ARG A 3 6.02 4.57 -2.80
N ILE A 4 6.82 3.75 -2.12
CA ILE A 4 6.43 3.06 -0.88
C ILE A 4 6.05 4.06 0.22
N ASP A 5 6.85 5.11 0.42
CA ASP A 5 6.56 6.13 1.44
C ASP A 5 5.25 6.86 1.15
N ARG A 6 4.98 7.11 -0.14
CA ARG A 6 3.74 7.76 -0.59
C ARG A 6 2.53 6.85 -0.38
N ALA A 7 2.60 5.59 -0.79
CA ALA A 7 1.53 4.63 -0.57
C ALA A 7 1.25 4.41 0.93
N LYS A 8 2.32 4.31 1.74
CA LYS A 8 2.22 4.21 3.20
C LYS A 8 1.48 5.40 3.79
N SER A 9 1.90 6.63 3.48
CA SER A 9 1.24 7.84 3.99
C SER A 9 -0.23 7.91 3.58
N LEU A 10 -0.56 7.54 2.34
CA LEU A 10 -1.95 7.50 1.87
C LEU A 10 -2.77 6.45 2.62
N LEU A 11 -2.29 5.20 2.75
CA LEU A 11 -3.05 4.15 3.42
C LEU A 11 -3.25 4.45 4.90
N ILE A 12 -2.22 4.94 5.59
CA ILE A 12 -2.33 5.34 7.00
C ILE A 12 -3.37 6.47 7.14
N LYS A 13 -3.34 7.47 6.25
CA LYS A 13 -4.25 8.61 6.29
C LYS A 13 -5.71 8.21 6.02
N TYR A 14 -5.97 7.33 5.05
CA TYR A 14 -7.33 6.96 4.64
C TYR A 14 -7.91 5.79 5.44
N ASN A 15 -7.08 4.87 5.92
CA ASN A 15 -7.54 3.66 6.61
C ASN A 15 -7.21 3.64 8.11
N ASN A 16 -6.52 4.67 8.63
CA ASN A 16 -6.16 4.81 10.04
C ASN A 16 -5.46 3.58 10.62
N ILE A 17 -4.57 2.98 9.82
CA ILE A 17 -3.78 1.80 10.17
C ILE A 17 -2.37 2.18 10.61
N THR A 18 -1.67 1.27 11.30
CA THR A 18 -0.24 1.43 11.62
C THR A 18 0.67 1.08 10.44
N GLU A 19 1.95 1.44 10.56
CA GLU A 19 2.98 1.06 9.58
C GLU A 19 3.14 -0.47 9.46
N GLU A 20 3.05 -1.19 10.57
CA GLU A 20 3.14 -2.65 10.58
C GLU A 20 1.94 -3.32 9.89
N GLU A 21 0.74 -2.74 10.06
CA GLU A 21 -0.46 -3.17 9.34
C GLU A 21 -0.37 -2.84 7.86
N TYR A 22 0.24 -1.71 7.48
CA TYR A 22 0.49 -1.39 6.07
C TYR A 22 1.31 -2.50 5.41
N HIS A 23 2.44 -2.89 6.00
CA HIS A 23 3.27 -3.96 5.45
C HIS A 23 2.51 -5.30 5.37
N ARG A 24 1.76 -5.66 6.42
CA ARG A 24 0.94 -6.87 6.42
C ARG A 24 -0.14 -6.85 5.33
N ILE A 25 -0.80 -5.71 5.11
CA ILE A 25 -1.84 -5.57 4.09
C ILE A 25 -1.23 -5.69 2.69
N ILE A 26 -0.10 -5.03 2.43
CA ILE A 26 0.59 -5.10 1.13
C ILE A 26 0.97 -6.55 0.80
N GLU A 27 1.64 -7.24 1.72
CA GLU A 27 2.08 -8.62 1.49
C GLU A 27 0.89 -9.57 1.32
N LYS A 28 -0.14 -9.44 2.16
CA LYS A 28 -1.35 -10.25 2.06
C LYS A 28 -2.08 -10.01 0.74
N ASP A 29 -2.18 -8.77 0.30
CA ASP A 29 -2.85 -8.41 -0.95
C ASP A 29 -2.04 -8.87 -2.17
N ALA A 30 -0.71 -8.77 -2.10
CA ALA A 30 0.22 -9.28 -3.11
C ALA A 30 0.06 -10.80 -3.28
N MET A 31 0.05 -11.55 -2.17
CA MET A 31 -0.18 -13.01 -2.18
C MET A 31 -1.55 -13.38 -2.73
N ASN A 32 -2.62 -12.73 -2.26
CA ASN A 32 -3.99 -13.02 -2.69
C ASN A 32 -4.20 -12.76 -4.18
N LYS A 33 -3.59 -11.69 -4.71
CA LYS A 33 -3.69 -11.31 -6.11
C LYS A 33 -2.62 -11.95 -6.99
N ARG A 34 -1.65 -12.66 -6.40
CA ARG A 34 -0.47 -13.23 -7.07
C ARG A 34 0.30 -12.18 -7.89
N VAL A 35 0.47 -11.00 -7.31
CA VAL A 35 1.23 -9.88 -7.89
C VAL A 35 2.35 -9.49 -6.95
N THR A 36 3.26 -8.64 -7.41
CA THR A 36 4.33 -8.13 -6.55
C THR A 36 3.83 -7.05 -5.59
N SER A 37 4.49 -6.90 -4.44
CA SER A 37 4.21 -5.83 -3.47
C SER A 37 4.33 -4.43 -4.11
N ARG A 38 5.19 -4.29 -5.12
CA ARG A 38 5.34 -3.04 -5.89
C ARG A 38 4.11 -2.70 -6.72
N GLU A 39 3.49 -3.69 -7.37
CA GLU A 39 2.25 -3.49 -8.12
C GLU A 39 1.08 -3.15 -7.19
N VAL A 40 1.04 -3.72 -5.98
CA VAL A 40 0.04 -3.35 -4.97
C VAL A 40 0.21 -1.89 -4.53
N VAL A 41 1.45 -1.47 -4.25
CA VAL A 41 1.82 -0.09 -3.92
C VAL A 41 1.41 0.88 -5.03
N ASP A 42 1.70 0.55 -6.29
CA ASP A 42 1.34 1.38 -7.43
C ASP A 42 -0.19 1.54 -7.54
N LYS A 43 -0.96 0.46 -7.35
CA LYS A 43 -2.44 0.51 -7.33
C LYS A 43 -3.00 1.34 -6.17
N ILE A 44 -2.34 1.35 -5.03
CA ILE A 44 -2.73 2.18 -3.87
C ILE A 44 -2.53 3.66 -4.19
N ILE A 45 -1.39 4.01 -4.79
CA ILE A 45 -1.12 5.40 -5.20
C ILE A 45 -2.11 5.83 -6.28
N GLU A 46 -2.43 4.97 -7.24
CA GLU A 46 -3.43 5.24 -8.26
C GLU A 46 -4.83 5.46 -7.66
N ARG A 47 -5.20 4.65 -6.66
CA ARG A 47 -6.51 4.72 -6.00
C ARG A 47 -6.68 5.94 -5.10
N TYR A 48 -5.65 6.32 -4.34
CA TYR A 48 -5.74 7.33 -3.28
C TYR A 48 -4.97 8.62 -3.56
N GLY A 49 -4.15 8.65 -4.61
CA GLY A 49 -3.31 9.77 -4.98
C GLY A 49 -3.96 10.83 -5.85
N VAL A 50 -5.30 10.85 -5.91
CA VAL A 50 -6.15 11.87 -6.54
C VAL A 50 -6.06 13.20 -5.79
#